data_AF-A0A4R6MJE5-F1
#
_entry.id   AF-A0A4R6MJE5-F1
#
_cell.length_a   1.000
_cell.length_b   1.000
_cell.length_c   1.000
_cell.angle_alpha   90.00
_cell.angle_beta   90.00
_cell.angle_gamma   90.00
#
_symmetry.space_group_name_H-M   'P 1'
#
loop_
_entity.id
_entity.type
_entity.pdbx_description
1 polymer ?
#
loop_
_entity_poly.entity_id
_entity_poly.type
_entity_poly.pdbx_seq_one_letter_code
_entity_poly.pdbx_strand_id
1 'polypeptide(L)' 'MNELVSEGIGLMVLGMGFVFLFLVILIFATGYMSTLVNKLFPEAAQPAAKVPSAPVTANNTVDPQIVAAISAAIHQHRNR' A
#
# COMPACT_ATOMS: atom_id res chain seq x y z
N MET A 1 12.12 -15.78 -46.14
CA MET A 1 11.52 -14.53 -45.60
C MET A 1 10.62 -14.82 -44.41
N ASN A 2 9.67 -15.76 -44.51
CA ASN A 2 8.82 -16.16 -43.36
C ASN A 2 9.59 -16.68 -42.12
N GLU A 3 10.65 -17.47 -42.30
CA GLU A 3 11.42 -18.00 -41.16
C GLU A 3 12.10 -16.92 -40.33
N LEU A 4 12.80 -15.98 -40.95
CA LEU A 4 13.48 -14.88 -40.25
C LEU A 4 12.51 -14.00 -39.46
N VAL A 5 11.31 -13.78 -40.00
CA VAL A 5 10.26 -13.01 -39.31
C VAL A 5 9.70 -13.80 -38.13
N SER A 6 9.46 -15.11 -38.29
CA SER A 6 9.01 -15.99 -37.21
C SER A 6 10.03 -16.08 -36.07
N GLU A 7 11.32 -16.19 -36.41
CA GLU A 7 12.41 -16.24 -35.45
C GLU A 7 12.60 -14.88 -34.75
N GLY A 8 12.49 -13.78 -35.49
CA GLY A 8 12.49 -12.42 -34.92
C GLY A 8 11.34 -12.17 -33.94
N ILE A 9 10.14 -12.68 -34.22
CA ILE A 9 9.00 -12.61 -33.29
C ILE A 9 9.30 -13.44 -32.03
N GLY A 10 9.88 -14.63 -32.18
CA GLY A 10 10.30 -15.46 -31.05
C GLY A 10 11.30 -14.75 -30.13
N LEU A 11 12.32 -14.12 -30.72
CA LEU A 11 13.31 -13.31 -29.99
C LEU A 11 12.69 -12.09 -29.31
N MET A 12 11.73 -11.42 -29.96
CA MET A 12 11.04 -10.27 -29.40
C MET A 12 10.18 -10.67 -28.18
N VAL A 13 9.43 -11.78 -28.28
CA VAL A 13 8.65 -12.31 -27.16
C VAL A 13 9.55 -12.73 -26.00
N LEU A 14 10.68 -13.40 -26.29
CA LEU A 14 11.65 -13.80 -25.27
C LEU A 14 12.26 -12.59 -24.55
N GLY A 15 12.71 -11.59 -25.32
CA GLY A 15 13.30 -10.36 -24.78
C GLY A 15 12.30 -9.55 -23.95
N MET A 16 11.10 -9.32 -24.49
CA MET A 16 10.04 -8.60 -23.79
C MET A 16 9.55 -9.35 -22.54
N GLY A 17 9.48 -10.69 -22.60
CA GLY A 17 9.12 -11.52 -21.46
C GLY A 17 10.16 -11.46 -20.34
N PHE A 18 11.45 -11.49 -20.67
CA PHE A 18 12.52 -11.36 -19.68
C PHE A 18 12.50 -9.98 -19.01
N VAL A 19 12.36 -8.91 -19.80
CA VAL A 19 12.23 -7.55 -19.26
C VAL A 19 11.00 -7.44 -18.35
N PHE A 20 9.85 -7.98 -18.78
CA PHE A 20 8.64 -7.99 -17.96
C PHE A 20 8.86 -8.70 -16.62
N LEU A 21 9.47 -9.89 -16.63
CA LEU A 21 9.78 -10.64 -15.42
C LEU A 21 10.73 -9.86 -14.50
N PHE A 22 11.77 -9.24 -15.07
CA PHE A 22 12.71 -8.41 -14.34
C PHE A 22 12.02 -7.21 -13.66
N LEU A 23 11.14 -6.51 -14.38
CA LEU A 23 10.37 -5.40 -13.82
C LEU A 23 9.41 -5.86 -12.72
N VAL A 24 8.74 -7.00 -12.88
CA VAL A 24 7.89 -7.59 -11.84
C VAL A 24 8.70 -7.84 -10.57
N ILE A 25 9.88 -8.44 -10.69
CA ILE A 25 10.79 -8.65 -9.55
C ILE A 25 11.19 -7.32 -8.91
N LEU A 26 11.52 -6.29 -9.71
CA LEU A 26 11.86 -4.96 -9.18
C LEU A 26 10.69 -4.29 -8.45
N ILE A 27 9.47 -4.44 -8.95
CA ILE A 27 8.25 -3.92 -8.30
C ILE A 27 8.06 -4.60 -6.93
N PHE A 28 8.23 -5.91 -6.85
CA PHE A 28 8.17 -6.62 -5.57
C PHE A 28 9.31 -6.21 -4.63
N ALA A 29 10.53 -6.04 -5.13
CA ALA A 29 11.67 -5.61 -4.33
C ALA A 29 11.47 -4.20 -3.77
N THR A 30 11.01 -3.26 -4.59
CA THR A 30 10.69 -1.89 -4.14
C THR A 30 9.49 -1.85 -3.20
N GLY A 31 8.47 -2.68 -3.43
CA GLY A 31 7.35 -2.86 -2.50
C GLY A 31 7.80 -3.42 -1.15
N TYR A 32 8.65 -4.44 -1.15
CA TYR A 32 9.23 -4.99 0.08
C TYR A 32 10.06 -3.95 0.81
N MET A 33 10.90 -3.20 0.10
CA MET A 33 11.65 -2.08 0.68
C MET A 33 10.72 -1.03 1.28
N SER A 34 9.61 -0.67 0.62
CA SER A 34 8.61 0.25 1.14
C SER A 34 7.96 -0.26 2.44
N THR A 35 7.62 -1.55 2.51
CA THR A 35 7.07 -2.15 3.75
C THR A 35 8.10 -2.22 4.86
N LEU A 36 9.36 -2.52 4.54
CA LEU A 36 10.45 -2.55 5.52
C LEU A 36 10.74 -1.16 6.06
N VAL A 37 10.79 -0.15 5.19
CA VAL A 37 11.00 1.24 5.58
C VAL A 37 9.87 1.70 6.50
N ASN A 38 8.60 1.51 6.12
CA ASN A 38 7.46 1.87 6.97
C ASN A 38 7.42 1.14 8.33
N LYS A 39 7.96 -0.09 8.39
CA LYS A 39 7.97 -0.91 9.62
C LYS A 39 9.19 -0.65 10.51
N LEU A 40 10.37 -0.41 9.93
CA LEU A 40 11.64 -0.18 10.64
C LEU A 40 11.82 1.29 11.01
N PHE A 41 11.32 2.19 10.17
CA PHE A 41 11.20 3.62 10.43
C PHE A 41 9.74 4.01 10.19
N PRO A 42 8.83 3.76 11.15
CA PRO A 42 7.53 4.38 11.12
C PRO A 42 7.76 5.88 11.15
N GLU A 43 7.75 6.51 9.98
CA GLU A 43 7.68 7.95 9.86
C GLU A 43 6.39 8.31 10.59
N ALA A 44 6.54 8.94 11.76
CA ALA A 44 5.43 9.46 12.53
C ALA A 44 4.58 10.24 11.54
N ALA A 45 3.38 9.73 11.27
CA ALA A 45 2.53 10.17 10.17
C ALA A 45 2.62 11.68 10.06
N GLN A 46 3.31 12.19 9.02
CA GLN A 46 3.17 13.58 8.69
C GLN A 46 1.67 13.72 8.44
N PRO A 47 0.95 14.53 9.24
CA PRO A 47 -0.48 14.63 9.11
C PRO A 47 -0.74 15.03 7.66
N ALA A 48 -1.40 14.12 6.92
CA ALA A 48 -1.77 14.36 5.53
C ALA A 48 -2.29 15.79 5.47
N ALA A 49 -1.57 16.65 4.74
CA ALA A 49 -1.91 18.06 4.65
C ALA A 49 -3.40 18.12 4.32
N LYS A 50 -4.18 18.57 5.31
CA LYS A 50 -5.63 18.54 5.26
C LYS A 50 -6.03 19.40 4.08
N VAL A 51 -6.33 18.77 2.96
CA VAL A 51 -7.02 19.40 1.84
C VAL A 51 -8.24 20.06 2.48
N PRO A 52 -8.45 21.39 2.34
CA PRO A 52 -9.58 22.05 2.99
C PRO A 52 -10.87 21.45 2.46
N SER A 53 -11.42 20.49 3.20
CA SER A 53 -12.79 20.04 2.99
C SER A 53 -13.69 21.18 3.43
N ALA A 54 -14.53 21.62 2.51
CA ALA A 54 -15.57 22.62 2.74
C ALA A 54 -16.33 22.31 4.05
N PRO A 55 -16.78 23.34 4.79
CA PRO A 55 -17.30 23.16 6.14
C PRO A 55 -18.57 22.30 6.11
N VAL A 56 -18.47 21.09 6.66
CA VAL A 56 -19.63 20.29 7.05
C VAL A 56 -19.88 20.58 8.52
N THR A 57 -20.94 21.34 8.80
CA THR A 57 -21.45 21.60 10.14
C THR A 57 -21.87 20.28 10.80
N ALA A 58 -21.14 19.82 11.81
CA ALA A 58 -21.64 18.89 12.83
C ALA A 58 -20.75 18.89 14.09
N ASN A 59 -21.12 19.76 15.04
CA ASN A 59 -21.17 19.54 16.48
C ASN A 59 -20.35 18.38 17.06
N ASN A 60 -19.28 18.73 17.75
CA ASN A 60 -18.83 18.29 19.09
C ASN A 60 -19.51 17.07 19.79
N THR A 61 -19.66 15.92 19.12
CA THR A 61 -20.08 14.68 19.76
C THR A 61 -18.98 13.63 19.58
N VAL A 62 -18.35 13.23 20.67
CA VAL A 62 -17.40 12.11 20.70
C VAL A 62 -18.03 10.92 19.98
N ASP A 63 -17.31 10.39 18.99
CA ASP A 63 -17.77 9.28 18.16
C ASP A 63 -18.15 8.08 19.05
N PRO A 64 -19.40 7.58 18.99
CA PRO A 64 -19.84 6.40 19.73
C PRO A 64 -18.93 5.18 19.53
N GLN A 65 -18.25 5.09 18.38
CA GLN A 65 -17.29 4.02 18.10
C GLN A 65 -16.03 4.13 18.95
N ILE A 66 -15.56 5.35 19.24
CA ILE A 66 -14.41 5.58 20.13
C ILE A 66 -14.78 5.18 21.56
N VAL A 67 -15.99 5.54 22.01
CA VAL A 67 -16.50 5.13 23.33
C VAL A 67 -16.60 3.60 23.43
N ALA A 68 -17.11 2.94 22.39
CA ALA A 68 -17.20 1.48 22.33
C ALA A 68 -15.81 0.81 22.40
N ALA A 69 -14.84 1.30 21.63
CA ALA A 69 -13.47 0.78 21.62
C ALA A 69 -12.78 0.91 22.99
N ILE A 70 -12.92 2.07 23.65
CA ILE A 70 -12.38 2.30 24.99
C ILE A 70 -13.04 1.36 26.00
N SER A 71 -14.37 1.20 25.94
CA SER A 71 -15.09 0.30 26.85
C SER A 71 -14.65 -1.16 26.70
N ALA A 72 -14.45 -1.64 25.47
CA ALA A 72 -13.98 -2.98 25.19
C ALA A 72 -12.55 -3.21 25.71
N ALA A 73 -11.67 -2.21 25.54
CA ALA A 73 -10.30 -2.28 26.05
C ALA A 73 -10.25 -2.36 27.59
N ILE A 74 -11.07 -1.56 28.28
CA ILE A 74 -11.14 -1.59 29.76
C ILE A 74 -11.68 -2.92 30.25
N HIS A 75 -12.74 -3.44 29.62
CA HIS A 75 -13.30 -4.75 29.98
C HIS A 75 -12.27 -5.87 29.78
N GLN A 76 -11.53 -5.87 28.68
CA GLN A 76 -10.51 -6.87 28.41
C GLN A 76 -9.33 -6.81 29.41
N HIS A 77 -8.94 -5.61 29.86
CA HIS A 77 -7.90 -5.45 30.87
C HIS A 77 -8.36 -5.95 32.25
N ARG A 78 -9.62 -5.74 32.63
CA ARG A 78 -10.13 -6.13 33.96
C ARG A 78 -10.47 -7.61 34.09
N ASN A 79 -10.63 -8.30 32.95
CA ASN A 79 -10.84 -9.74 32.89
C ASN A 79 -9.54 -10.55 32.74
N ARG A 80 -8.38 -9.88 32.72
CA ARG A 80 -7.05 -10.47 32.87
C ARG A 80 -6.50 -10.14 34.26
#